data_AF-A0A2G8QS19-F1
#
_entry.id   AF-A0A2G8QS19-F1
#
_cell.length_a   1.000
_cell.length_b   1.000
_cell.length_c   1.000
_cell.angle_alpha   90.00
_cell.angle_beta   90.00
_cell.angle_gamma   90.00
#
_symmetry.space_group_name_H-M   'P 1'
#
loop_
_entity.id
_entity.type
_entity.pdbx_description
1 polymer ?
#
loop_
_entity_poly.entity_id
_entity_poly.type
_entity_poly.pdbx_seq_one_letter_code
_entity_poly.pdbx_strand_id
1 'polypeptide(L)'
;QPHRPSWLSAPAMVVVAHQLPVDHTRLARMVQPPVDPLHFSALADLKFGVLYGWKRCVCDNGDVRLMHDTVTRVVINALSRKELNSARTDGASTQRRLVRLAETLAGLAPAIAMDPAQVRWVDAHIREAMEAEGNKKRTQDQLHGAIQACLEKVCAGFFRKPPTS
;
A
#
# COMPACT_ATOMS: atom_id res chain seq x y z
N GLN A 1 23.76 -31.24 1.23
CA GLN A 1 22.51 -30.45 1.15
C GLN A 1 22.89 -28.99 1.14
N PRO A 2 22.58 -28.18 0.10
CA PRO A 2 22.96 -26.78 0.10
C PRO A 2 21.89 -25.93 0.81
N HIS A 3 22.35 -25.05 1.68
CA HIS A 3 21.58 -24.14 2.51
C HIS A 3 20.63 -23.26 1.66
N ARG A 4 19.33 -23.26 1.99
CA ARG A 4 18.37 -22.30 1.44
C ARG A 4 18.65 -20.91 2.02
N PRO A 5 18.76 -19.85 1.20
CA PRO A 5 18.86 -18.47 1.69
C PRO A 5 17.57 -18.06 2.41
N SER A 6 17.69 -17.33 3.52
CA SER A 6 16.60 -16.94 4.44
C SER A 6 15.54 -15.98 3.86
N TRP A 7 15.68 -15.52 2.62
CA TRP A 7 14.79 -14.55 1.98
C TRP A 7 13.53 -15.18 1.34
N LEU A 8 13.40 -16.52 1.39
CA LEU A 8 12.27 -17.29 0.82
C LEU A 8 10.98 -17.23 1.66
N SER A 9 10.91 -16.40 2.69
CA SER A 9 9.74 -16.33 3.61
C SER A 9 8.89 -15.06 3.45
N ALA A 10 9.03 -14.33 2.34
CA ALA A 10 8.20 -13.16 2.04
C ALA A 10 6.84 -13.59 1.43
N PRO A 11 5.73 -12.90 1.76
CA PRO A 11 4.39 -13.31 1.35
C PRO A 11 4.22 -13.30 -0.18
N ALA A 12 3.66 -14.42 -0.67
CA ALA A 12 3.60 -14.95 -2.04
C ALA A 12 2.89 -14.11 -3.11
N MET A 13 2.53 -12.84 -2.87
CA MET A 13 1.58 -12.13 -3.75
C MET A 13 2.21 -11.08 -4.68
N VAL A 14 3.52 -10.80 -4.57
CA VAL A 14 4.17 -9.71 -5.33
C VAL A 14 5.18 -10.22 -6.39
N VAL A 15 5.32 -11.54 -6.52
CA VAL A 15 6.43 -12.18 -7.24
C VAL A 15 6.04 -12.54 -8.69
N VAL A 16 5.08 -11.87 -9.34
CA VAL A 16 4.66 -12.23 -10.72
C VAL A 16 5.17 -11.24 -11.79
N ALA A 17 5.55 -10.02 -11.41
CA ALA A 17 5.84 -8.94 -12.37
C ALA A 17 7.29 -8.87 -12.88
N HIS A 18 8.23 -9.65 -12.34
CA HIS A 18 9.67 -9.45 -12.61
C HIS A 18 10.41 -10.66 -13.18
N GLN A 19 9.71 -11.77 -13.43
CA GLN A 19 10.32 -12.96 -13.99
C GLN A 19 9.84 -13.16 -15.41
N LEU A 20 10.83 -13.20 -16.31
CA LEU A 20 10.58 -13.40 -17.71
C LEU A 20 10.22 -14.86 -18.01
N PRO A 21 9.45 -15.13 -19.08
CA PRO A 21 9.29 -16.48 -19.60
C PRO A 21 10.65 -17.12 -19.93
N VAL A 22 10.75 -18.44 -19.79
CA VAL A 22 11.95 -19.20 -20.17
C VAL A 22 12.02 -19.42 -21.69
N ASP A 23 10.89 -19.35 -22.39
CA ASP A 23 10.81 -19.54 -23.83
C ASP A 23 11.44 -18.37 -24.60
N HIS A 24 12.55 -18.65 -25.29
CA HIS A 24 13.29 -17.71 -26.13
C HIS A 24 12.42 -17.08 -27.23
N THR A 25 11.46 -17.81 -27.78
CA THR A 25 10.55 -17.30 -28.82
C THR A 25 9.66 -16.20 -28.26
N ARG A 26 9.16 -16.40 -27.04
CA ARG A 26 8.33 -15.42 -26.35
C ARG A 26 9.15 -14.21 -25.92
N LEU A 27 10.38 -14.43 -25.45
CA LEU A 27 11.32 -13.37 -25.11
C LEU A 27 11.64 -12.47 -26.31
N ALA A 28 11.95 -13.05 -27.46
CA ALA A 28 12.29 -12.31 -28.68
C ALA A 28 11.17 -11.34 -29.13
N ARG A 29 9.91 -11.74 -28.92
CA ARG A 29 8.72 -10.91 -29.19
C ARG A 29 8.45 -9.82 -28.14
N MET A 30 8.99 -9.97 -26.92
CA MET A 30 8.84 -8.98 -25.85
C MET A 30 9.84 -7.83 -25.96
N VAL A 31 10.98 -8.05 -26.64
CA VAL A 31 11.96 -6.99 -26.92
C VAL A 31 11.35 -5.95 -27.86
N GLN A 32 11.67 -4.67 -27.63
CA GLN A 32 11.28 -3.57 -28.53
C GLN A 32 12.54 -2.87 -29.07
N PRO A 33 12.76 -2.86 -30.40
CA PRO A 33 11.93 -3.50 -31.44
C PRO A 33 11.95 -5.04 -31.37
N PRO A 34 10.91 -5.74 -31.88
CA PRO A 34 10.89 -7.21 -31.89
C PRO A 34 12.10 -7.79 -32.62
N VAL A 35 12.70 -8.81 -32.03
CA VAL A 35 13.86 -9.50 -32.59
C VAL A 35 13.42 -10.85 -33.15
N ASP A 36 14.08 -11.30 -34.22
CA ASP A 36 13.88 -12.65 -34.74
C ASP A 36 14.23 -13.72 -33.67
N PRO A 37 13.37 -14.74 -33.45
CA PRO A 37 13.61 -15.77 -32.43
C PRO A 37 14.92 -16.56 -32.59
N LEU A 38 15.32 -16.87 -33.83
CA LEU A 38 16.59 -17.58 -34.10
C LEU A 38 17.78 -16.70 -33.72
N HIS A 39 17.72 -15.42 -34.11
CA HIS A 39 18.74 -14.45 -33.74
C HIS A 39 18.83 -14.25 -32.21
N PHE A 40 17.69 -14.15 -31.53
CA PHE A 40 17.65 -14.03 -30.07
C PHE A 40 18.27 -15.26 -29.38
N SER A 41 17.94 -16.48 -29.85
CA SER A 41 18.51 -17.70 -29.27
C SER A 41 20.03 -17.76 -29.46
N ALA A 42 20.53 -17.42 -30.66
CA ALA A 42 21.96 -17.37 -30.92
C ALA A 42 22.69 -16.38 -29.99
N LEU A 43 22.08 -15.23 -29.71
CA LEU A 43 22.61 -14.26 -28.74
C LEU A 43 22.52 -14.74 -27.29
N ALA A 44 21.50 -15.54 -26.95
CA ALA A 44 21.33 -16.09 -25.60
C ALA A 44 22.37 -17.17 -25.28
N ASP A 45 22.79 -17.95 -26.29
CA ASP A 45 23.76 -19.04 -26.14
C ASP A 45 25.22 -18.56 -26.01
N LEU A 46 25.48 -17.27 -26.25
CA LEU A 46 26.81 -16.69 -26.04
C LEU A 46 27.21 -16.71 -24.56
N LYS A 47 28.51 -16.93 -24.30
CA LYS A 47 29.09 -16.90 -22.94
C LYS A 47 28.75 -15.63 -22.17
N PHE A 48 28.66 -14.51 -22.87
CA PHE A 48 28.19 -13.21 -22.38
C PHE A 48 27.02 -12.72 -23.23
N GLY A 49 25.95 -13.51 -23.27
CA GLY A 49 24.76 -13.27 -24.09
C GLY A 49 23.68 -12.38 -23.46
N VAL A 50 22.55 -12.24 -24.15
CA VAL A 50 21.40 -11.43 -23.70
C VAL A 50 20.75 -11.94 -22.41
N LEU A 51 20.92 -13.23 -22.11
CA LEU A 51 20.49 -13.86 -20.86
C LEU A 51 21.64 -14.07 -19.87
N TYR A 52 22.76 -13.39 -20.04
CA TYR A 52 23.86 -13.44 -19.08
C TYR A 52 23.40 -12.96 -17.68
N GLY A 53 23.68 -13.77 -16.66
CA GLY A 53 23.27 -13.49 -15.28
C GLY A 53 21.81 -13.84 -14.95
N TRP A 54 21.00 -14.26 -15.92
CA TRP A 54 19.64 -14.74 -15.68
C TRP A 54 19.68 -16.20 -15.20
N LYS A 55 18.88 -16.51 -14.19
CA LYS A 55 18.79 -17.83 -13.55
C LYS A 55 17.35 -18.30 -13.57
N ARG A 56 17.14 -19.61 -13.71
CA ARG A 56 15.79 -20.17 -13.57
C ARG A 56 15.39 -20.20 -12.09
N CYS A 57 14.17 -19.80 -11.80
CA CYS A 57 13.54 -19.90 -10.49
C CYS A 57 12.21 -20.64 -10.61
N VAL A 58 11.84 -21.37 -9.56
CA VAL A 58 10.50 -21.97 -9.43
C VAL A 58 9.64 -20.99 -8.65
N CYS A 59 8.52 -20.60 -9.24
CA CYS A 59 7.50 -19.75 -8.61
C CYS A 59 6.59 -20.59 -7.71
N ASP A 60 5.87 -19.94 -6.80
CA ASP A 60 4.98 -20.60 -5.83
C ASP A 60 3.85 -21.40 -6.49
N ASN A 61 3.49 -21.04 -7.73
CA ASN A 61 2.50 -21.74 -8.54
C ASN A 61 3.08 -22.96 -9.30
N GLY A 62 4.36 -23.28 -9.11
CA GLY A 62 5.07 -24.36 -9.79
C GLY A 62 5.68 -24.00 -11.15
N ASP A 63 5.45 -22.78 -11.66
CA ASP A 63 6.02 -22.33 -12.93
C ASP A 63 7.52 -22.10 -12.82
N VAL A 64 8.27 -22.44 -13.88
CA VAL A 64 9.68 -22.07 -14.01
C VAL A 64 9.79 -20.75 -14.80
N ARG A 65 10.52 -19.78 -14.25
CA ARG A 65 10.74 -18.46 -14.87
C ARG A 65 12.19 -18.01 -14.77
N LEU A 66 12.57 -16.96 -15.51
CA LEU A 66 13.91 -16.37 -15.46
C LEU A 66 13.94 -15.17 -14.50
N MET A 67 14.93 -15.17 -13.61
CA MET A 67 15.19 -14.12 -12.61
C MET A 67 16.62 -13.59 -12.76
N HIS A 68 16.81 -12.28 -12.60
CA HIS A 68 18.14 -11.66 -12.54
C HIS A 68 18.30 -10.88 -11.23
N ASP A 69 19.36 -11.16 -10.47
CA ASP A 69 19.55 -10.63 -9.10
C ASP A 69 19.45 -9.10 -9.02
N THR A 70 20.05 -8.38 -9.99
CA THR A 70 19.95 -6.90 -10.07
C THR A 70 18.52 -6.42 -10.33
N VAL A 71 17.79 -7.07 -11.25
CA VAL A 71 16.41 -6.68 -11.61
C VAL A 71 15.50 -6.91 -10.41
N THR A 72 15.63 -8.07 -9.75
CA THR A 72 14.88 -8.40 -8.53
C THR A 72 15.13 -7.37 -7.43
N ARG A 73 16.38 -6.97 -7.17
CA ARG A 73 16.70 -5.93 -6.17
C ARG A 73 16.05 -4.58 -6.48
N VAL A 74 16.11 -4.14 -7.74
CA VAL A 74 15.51 -2.87 -8.18
C VAL A 74 14.00 -2.91 -8.02
N VAL A 75 13.36 -4.01 -8.42
CA VAL A 75 11.91 -4.20 -8.30
C VAL A 75 11.48 -4.22 -6.83
N ILE A 76 12.16 -4.96 -5.96
CA ILE A 76 11.88 -4.98 -4.52
C ILE A 76 11.96 -3.56 -3.95
N ASN A 77 13.01 -2.80 -4.26
CA ASN A 77 13.17 -1.42 -3.79
C ASN A 77 12.02 -0.51 -4.27
N ALA A 78 11.63 -0.64 -5.54
CA ALA A 78 10.52 0.13 -6.10
C ALA A 78 9.18 -0.19 -5.41
N LEU A 79 8.93 -1.48 -5.12
CA LEU A 79 7.73 -1.92 -4.40
C LEU A 79 7.70 -1.41 -2.96
N SER A 80 8.82 -1.53 -2.23
CA SER A 80 8.92 -1.00 -0.85
C SER A 80 8.71 0.52 -0.82
N ARG A 81 9.22 1.27 -1.80
CA ARG A 81 8.95 2.72 -1.91
C ARG A 81 7.48 3.02 -2.17
N LYS A 82 6.80 2.21 -2.98
CA LYS A 82 5.37 2.36 -3.26
C LYS A 82 4.53 2.15 -1.99
N GLU A 83 4.83 1.12 -1.22
CA GLU A 83 4.17 0.82 0.06
C GLU A 83 4.41 1.91 1.11
N LEU A 84 5.66 2.37 1.24
CA LEU A 84 5.99 3.48 2.14
C LEU A 84 5.27 4.77 1.73
N ASN A 85 5.18 5.04 0.42
CA ASN A 85 4.48 6.21 -0.06
C ASN A 85 2.97 6.09 0.13
N SER A 86 2.35 4.92 -0.06
CA SER A 86 0.91 4.72 0.20
C SER A 86 0.58 4.93 1.68
N ALA A 87 1.37 4.34 2.58
CA ALA A 87 1.20 4.56 4.02
C ALA A 87 1.33 6.05 4.40
N ARG A 88 2.30 6.76 3.80
CA ARG A 88 2.49 8.19 4.02
C ARG A 88 1.33 9.02 3.45
N THR A 89 0.82 8.69 2.27
CA THR A 89 -0.30 9.41 1.65
C THR A 89 -1.60 9.20 2.43
N ASP A 90 -1.83 7.99 2.96
CA ASP A 90 -3.03 7.68 3.75
C ASP A 90 -3.02 8.40 5.09
N GLY A 91 -1.85 8.46 5.74
CA GLY A 91 -1.63 9.26 6.95
C GLY A 91 -1.83 10.76 6.70
N ALA A 92 -1.25 11.31 5.62
CA ALA A 92 -1.40 12.72 5.26
C ALA A 92 -2.84 13.08 4.87
N SER A 93 -3.53 12.19 4.17
CA SER A 93 -4.94 12.34 3.81
C SER A 93 -5.84 12.39 5.04
N THR A 94 -5.60 11.47 5.99
CA THR A 94 -6.30 11.42 7.27
C THR A 94 -6.07 12.68 8.09
N GLN A 95 -4.81 13.12 8.20
CA GLN A 95 -4.50 14.35 8.93
C GLN A 95 -5.18 15.58 8.32
N ARG A 96 -5.15 15.74 6.99
CA ARG A 96 -5.84 16.83 6.30
C ARG A 96 -7.35 16.79 6.51
N ARG A 97 -7.94 15.59 6.56
CA ARG A 97 -9.37 15.42 6.85
C ARG A 97 -9.71 15.89 8.27
N LEU A 98 -8.91 15.50 9.26
CA LEU A 98 -9.08 15.91 10.65
C LEU A 98 -8.93 17.43 10.84
N VAL A 99 -7.98 18.06 10.15
CA VAL A 99 -7.82 19.53 10.18
C VAL A 99 -9.08 20.23 9.66
N ARG A 100 -9.59 19.81 8.48
CA ARG A 100 -10.84 20.38 7.94
C ARG A 100 -12.06 20.14 8.84
N LEU A 101 -12.10 18.98 9.50
CA LEU A 101 -13.15 18.70 10.48
C LEU A 101 -13.03 19.64 11.68
N ALA A 102 -11.82 19.83 12.23
CA ALA A 102 -11.59 20.76 13.34
C ALA A 102 -11.97 22.20 12.98
N GLU A 103 -11.66 22.66 11.76
CA GLU A 103 -12.11 23.97 11.25
C GLU A 103 -13.64 24.07 11.21
N THR A 104 -14.32 23.02 10.75
CA THR A 104 -15.79 22.98 10.76
C THR A 104 -16.34 23.03 12.19
N LEU A 105 -15.73 22.25 13.09
CA LEU A 105 -16.13 22.17 14.50
C LEU A 105 -15.84 23.47 15.25
N ALA A 106 -14.82 24.23 14.88
CA ALA A 106 -14.50 25.49 15.56
C ALA A 106 -15.65 26.50 15.50
N GLY A 107 -16.49 26.46 14.46
CA GLY A 107 -17.68 27.31 14.35
C GLY A 107 -18.93 26.79 15.07
N LEU A 108 -18.97 25.51 15.46
CA LEU A 108 -20.17 24.85 16.00
C LEU A 108 -19.98 24.37 17.45
N ALA A 109 -18.84 23.77 17.73
CA ALA A 109 -18.45 23.21 19.02
C ALA A 109 -16.95 23.49 19.29
N PRO A 110 -16.58 24.72 19.68
CA PRO A 110 -15.17 25.13 19.85
C PRO A 110 -14.39 24.25 20.84
N ALA A 111 -15.03 23.82 21.94
CA ALA A 111 -14.40 22.98 22.96
C ALA A 111 -13.95 21.61 22.40
N ILE A 112 -14.74 21.03 21.48
CA ILE A 112 -14.40 19.78 20.79
C ILE A 112 -13.25 20.02 19.81
N ALA A 113 -13.31 21.13 19.05
CA ALA A 113 -12.30 21.46 18.05
C ALA A 113 -10.89 21.65 18.65
N MET A 114 -10.81 22.11 19.89
CA MET A 114 -9.54 22.33 20.61
C MET A 114 -8.89 21.04 21.13
N ASP A 115 -9.62 19.93 21.20
CA ASP A 115 -9.10 18.64 21.66
C ASP A 115 -8.95 17.65 20.49
N PRO A 116 -7.71 17.36 20.04
CA PRO A 116 -7.47 16.43 18.95
C PRO A 116 -8.02 15.01 19.19
N ALA A 117 -8.15 14.57 20.44
CA ALA A 117 -8.73 13.27 20.76
C ALA A 117 -10.23 13.25 20.48
N GLN A 118 -10.93 14.34 20.82
CA GLN A 118 -12.36 14.48 20.55
C GLN A 118 -12.64 14.64 19.04
N VAL A 119 -11.82 15.44 18.33
CA VAL A 119 -11.92 15.56 16.86
C VAL A 119 -11.75 14.20 16.16
N ARG A 120 -10.77 13.38 16.58
CA ARG A 120 -10.58 12.03 16.04
C ARG A 120 -11.77 11.12 16.31
N TRP A 121 -12.34 11.22 17.51
CA TRP A 121 -13.52 10.44 17.88
C TRP A 121 -14.74 10.83 17.02
N VAL A 122 -14.96 12.14 16.81
CA VAL A 122 -16.03 12.64 15.95
C VAL A 122 -15.84 12.19 14.49
N ASP A 123 -14.62 12.24 13.93
CA ASP A 123 -14.35 11.73 12.58
C ASP A 123 -14.70 10.24 12.46
N ALA A 124 -14.31 9.43 13.44
CA ALA A 124 -14.61 8.00 13.46
C ALA A 124 -16.12 7.75 13.53
N HIS A 125 -16.82 8.43 14.43
CA HIS A 125 -18.26 8.27 14.62
C HIS A 125 -19.06 8.68 13.36
N ILE A 126 -18.67 9.76 12.70
CA ILE A 126 -19.27 10.17 11.42
C ILE A 126 -19.06 9.10 10.35
N ARG A 127 -17.86 8.51 10.27
CA ARG A 127 -17.56 7.47 9.27
C ARG A 127 -18.35 6.19 9.50
N GLU A 128 -18.53 5.78 10.75
CA GLU A 128 -19.38 4.64 11.12
C GLU A 128 -20.83 4.88 10.69
N ALA A 129 -21.37 6.07 10.96
CA ALA A 129 -22.72 6.44 10.52
C ALA A 129 -22.85 6.47 8.99
N MET A 130 -21.84 7.01 8.29
CA MET A 130 -21.80 7.01 6.83
C MET A 130 -21.79 5.59 6.24
N GLU A 131 -21.05 4.67 6.85
CA GLU A 131 -20.98 3.27 6.42
C GLU A 131 -22.30 2.54 6.66
N ALA A 132 -22.91 2.72 7.84
CA ALA A 132 -24.19 2.11 8.19
C ALA A 132 -25.33 2.53 7.23
N GLU A 133 -25.32 3.78 6.78
CA GLU A 133 -26.31 4.32 5.85
C GLU A 133 -25.93 4.16 4.36
N GLY A 134 -24.72 3.65 4.06
CA GLY A 134 -24.21 3.55 2.69
C GLY A 134 -23.89 4.89 2.02
N ASN A 135 -23.71 5.94 2.82
CA ASN A 135 -23.53 7.32 2.37
C ASN A 135 -22.07 7.62 1.99
N LYS A 136 -21.86 8.17 0.78
CA LYS A 136 -20.52 8.53 0.27
C LYS A 136 -20.01 9.88 0.78
N LYS A 137 -20.90 10.74 1.30
CA LYS A 137 -20.58 12.07 1.81
C LYS A 137 -21.24 12.27 3.17
N ARG A 138 -20.53 12.96 4.07
CA ARG A 138 -21.04 13.36 5.38
C ARG A 138 -22.26 14.27 5.20
N THR A 139 -23.36 13.96 5.88
CA THR A 139 -24.54 14.81 5.96
C THR A 139 -24.49 15.75 7.17
N GLN A 140 -25.32 16.78 7.18
CA GLN A 140 -25.39 17.72 8.30
C GLN A 140 -25.94 17.05 9.57
N ASP A 141 -26.87 16.10 9.41
CA ASP A 141 -27.46 15.36 10.54
C ASP A 141 -26.43 14.44 11.21
N GLN A 142 -25.59 13.76 10.43
CA GLN A 142 -24.47 12.97 10.94
C GLN A 142 -23.46 13.84 11.71
N LEU A 143 -23.21 15.06 11.24
CA LEU A 143 -22.33 15.99 11.93
C LEU A 143 -22.92 16.42 13.28
N HIS A 144 -24.19 16.83 13.30
CA HIS A 144 -24.86 17.22 14.55
C HIS A 144 -24.98 16.05 15.53
N GLY A 145 -25.37 14.87 15.05
CA GLY A 145 -25.47 13.66 15.87
C GLY A 145 -24.12 13.30 16.50
N ALA A 146 -23.03 13.36 15.73
CA ALA A 146 -21.70 13.08 16.24
C ALA A 146 -21.22 14.12 17.27
N ILE A 147 -21.58 15.41 17.10
CA ILE A 147 -21.29 16.44 18.09
C ILE A 147 -22.02 16.14 19.41
N GLN A 148 -23.32 15.85 19.35
CA GLN A 148 -24.12 15.53 20.55
C GLN A 148 -23.58 14.30 21.27
N ALA A 149 -23.32 13.22 20.54
CA ALA A 149 -22.74 12.00 21.10
C ALA A 149 -21.35 12.25 21.72
N CYS A 150 -20.55 13.14 21.12
CA CYS A 150 -19.26 13.51 21.68
C CYS A 150 -19.41 14.28 23.00
N LEU A 151 -20.34 15.24 23.07
CA LEU A 151 -20.64 15.99 24.30
C LEU A 151 -21.11 15.06 25.43
N GLU A 152 -21.97 14.08 25.13
CA GLU A 152 -22.39 13.07 26.10
C GLU A 152 -21.20 12.27 26.64
N LYS A 153 -20.25 11.87 25.77
CA LYS A 153 -19.01 11.18 26.18
C LYS A 153 -18.10 12.07 27.02
N VAL A 154 -18.00 13.36 26.71
CA VAL A 154 -17.26 14.34 27.51
C VAL A 154 -17.87 14.45 28.90
N CYS A 155 -19.19 14.61 29.00
CA CYS A 155 -19.92 14.65 30.27
C CYS A 155 -19.74 13.35 31.08
N ALA A 156 -19.71 12.20 30.42
CA ALA A 156 -19.44 10.90 31.05
C ALA A 156 -17.96 10.72 31.46
N GLY A 157 -17.07 11.67 31.15
CA GLY A 157 -15.65 11.61 31.50
C GLY A 157 -14.84 10.63 30.66
N PHE A 158 -15.28 10.31 29.44
CA PHE A 158 -14.60 9.37 28.54
C PHE A 158 -13.21 9.86 28.08
N PHE A 159 -13.05 11.16 27.86
CA PHE A 159 -11.82 11.76 27.33
C PHE A 159 -10.80 12.19 28.40
N ARG A 160 -10.85 11.61 29.60
CA ARG A 160 -9.89 11.95 30.67
C ARG A 160 -8.46 11.71 30.19
N LYS A 161 -7.62 12.75 30.25
CA LYS A 161 -6.18 12.60 30.02
C LYS A 161 -5.59 11.67 31.09
N PRO A 162 -4.61 10.82 30.75
CA PRO A 162 -3.86 10.08 31.76
C PRO A 162 -3.19 11.06 32.72
N PRO A 163 -3.05 10.72 34.02
CA PRO A 163 -2.32 11.57 34.95
C PRO A 163 -0.91 11.75 34.41
N THR A 164 -0.53 13.01 34.16
CA THR A 164 0.84 13.39 33.84
C THR A 164 1.68 13.09 35.07
N SER A 165 2.53 12.06 34.97
CA SER A 165 3.59 11.80 35.95
C SER A 165 4.83 12.61 35.64
#